data_AF-A0AAQ4PEG0-F1
#
_entry.id   AF-A0AAQ4PEG0-F1
#
_cell.length_a   1.000
_cell.length_b   1.000
_cell.length_c   1.000
_cell.angle_alpha   90.00
_cell.angle_beta   90.00
_cell.angle_gamma   90.00
#
_symmetry.space_group_name_H-M   'P 1'
#
loop_
_entity.id
_entity.type
_entity.pdbx_description
1 polymer ?
#
loop_
_entity_poly.entity_id
_entity_poly.type
_entity_poly.pdbx_seq_one_letter_code
_entity_poly.pdbx_strand_id
1 'polypeptide(L)'
;MAAVFWTMGLSLLLQGCLWSVGQTDTGCIRWTASGTDVCCQACHPGNRLVKDCGPRPKELCTPCERGAFVEKPNMCTTCTRCLGALVEVEKCTTTTDTKCGCKEGLTCGDDRCSFCVDKCDKGSCRPCPDGTFNDQVHQMCKPWSTKCPNPAEHIVAGGNALTDITCGVSLRPAKSPKRPDPTEEAWPFVLSMVTSLLLTSFGTVVIITIIIISRRRSRIMAKKALQKREEEEEEKGKAIPRTLIIDSPTDDPRTLIAIECSFHEAEQEQGSSSESLASDDSAERLIA
;
A
#
# COMPACT_ATOMS: atom_id res chain seq x y z
N MET A 1 -35.69 -12.82 8.41
CA MET A 1 -35.36 -11.38 8.31
C MET A 1 -34.00 -11.09 7.65
N ALA A 2 -33.00 -11.97 7.73
CA ALA A 2 -31.66 -11.72 7.13
C ALA A 2 -31.69 -11.20 5.68
N ALA A 3 -32.46 -11.81 4.77
CA ALA A 3 -32.52 -11.43 3.36
C ALA A 3 -32.81 -9.94 3.09
N VAL A 4 -33.58 -9.27 3.97
CA VAL A 4 -33.95 -7.85 3.81
C VAL A 4 -32.73 -6.93 4.04
N PHE A 5 -31.87 -7.24 5.00
CA PHE A 5 -30.65 -6.47 5.26
C PHE A 5 -29.64 -6.58 4.12
N TRP A 6 -29.53 -7.74 3.48
CA TRP A 6 -28.66 -7.94 2.31
C TRP A 6 -29.16 -7.14 1.09
N THR A 7 -30.47 -7.11 0.84
CA THR A 7 -31.03 -6.27 -0.23
C THR A 7 -30.85 -4.77 0.02
N MET A 8 -30.90 -4.32 1.28
CA MET A 8 -30.67 -2.91 1.63
C MET A 8 -29.20 -2.52 1.52
N GLY A 9 -28.27 -3.37 1.95
CA GLY A 9 -26.83 -3.16 1.76
C GLY A 9 -26.45 -3.09 0.28
N LEU A 10 -26.99 -3.99 -0.56
CA LEU A 10 -26.74 -3.97 -2.00
C LEU A 10 -27.35 -2.72 -2.68
N SER A 11 -28.52 -2.26 -2.22
CA SER A 11 -29.18 -1.05 -2.74
C SER A 11 -28.41 0.22 -2.39
N LEU A 12 -27.85 0.32 -1.18
CA LEU A 12 -26.99 1.43 -0.77
C LEU A 12 -25.69 1.49 -1.56
N LEU A 13 -25.06 0.33 -1.83
CA LEU A 13 -23.87 0.26 -2.69
C LEU A 13 -24.18 0.67 -4.14
N LEU A 14 -25.34 0.28 -4.67
CA LEU A 14 -25.80 0.71 -6.00
C LEU A 14 -26.12 2.21 -6.05
N GLN A 15 -26.73 2.78 -5.01
CA GLN A 15 -26.96 4.24 -4.92
C GLN A 15 -25.65 5.03 -4.77
N GLY A 16 -24.65 4.49 -4.06
CA GLY A 16 -23.33 5.12 -3.92
C GLY A 16 -22.60 5.35 -5.24
N CYS A 17 -22.88 4.55 -6.28
CA CYS A 17 -22.26 4.69 -7.60
C CYS A 17 -22.85 5.81 -8.48
N LEU A 18 -24.02 6.39 -8.15
CA LEU A 18 -24.63 7.44 -8.99
C LEU A 18 -24.19 8.87 -8.64
N TRP A 19 -23.50 9.09 -7.50
CA TRP A 19 -23.29 10.43 -6.94
C TRP A 19 -21.93 11.07 -7.30
N SER A 20 -21.13 10.42 -8.17
CA SER A 20 -19.88 10.99 -8.70
C SER A 20 -20.02 11.59 -10.11
N VAL A 21 -21.24 11.64 -10.67
CA VAL A 21 -21.52 12.53 -11.80
C VAL A 21 -21.56 13.96 -11.24
N GLY A 22 -20.40 14.62 -11.24
CA GLY A 22 -20.29 16.03 -10.85
C GLY A 22 -21.32 16.84 -11.64
N GLN A 23 -22.23 17.50 -10.92
CA GLN A 23 -23.37 18.17 -11.51
C GLN A 23 -22.88 19.39 -12.30
N THR A 24 -22.77 19.24 -13.63
CA THR A 24 -22.26 20.29 -14.53
C THR A 24 -23.31 21.36 -14.75
N ASP A 25 -23.42 22.28 -13.78
CA ASP A 25 -24.26 23.47 -13.90
C ASP A 25 -23.91 24.22 -15.20
N THR A 26 -24.93 24.44 -16.03
CA THR A 26 -24.77 24.95 -17.39
C THR A 26 -25.17 26.42 -17.47
N GLY A 27 -24.33 27.24 -18.10
CA GLY A 27 -24.59 28.66 -18.35
C GLY A 27 -23.68 29.62 -17.58
N CYS A 28 -24.13 30.86 -17.42
CA CYS A 28 -23.51 31.88 -16.58
C CYS A 28 -23.67 31.56 -15.10
N ILE A 29 -22.58 31.64 -14.33
CA ILE A 29 -22.62 31.69 -12.85
C ILE A 29 -22.82 33.13 -12.35
N ARG A 30 -22.42 34.13 -13.15
CA ARG A 30 -22.58 35.55 -12.84
C ARG A 30 -22.92 36.34 -14.11
N TRP A 31 -23.92 37.22 -14.01
CA TRP A 31 -24.39 38.06 -15.12
C TRP A 31 -24.96 39.39 -14.59
N THR A 32 -25.14 40.36 -15.49
CA THR A 32 -25.80 41.65 -15.23
C THR A 32 -26.95 41.88 -16.20
N ALA A 33 -28.01 42.55 -15.77
CA ALA A 33 -29.10 42.95 -16.66
C ALA A 33 -28.62 44.03 -17.67
N SER A 34 -29.12 43.94 -18.90
CA SER A 34 -28.84 44.88 -20.00
C SER A 34 -30.11 45.06 -20.84
N GLY A 35 -30.98 45.97 -20.39
CA GLY A 35 -32.32 46.13 -20.98
C GLY A 35 -33.17 44.87 -20.77
N THR A 36 -33.61 44.25 -21.86
CA THR A 36 -34.35 42.97 -21.87
C THR A 36 -33.46 41.74 -21.82
N ASP A 37 -32.16 41.90 -22.06
CA ASP A 37 -31.16 40.82 -22.07
C ASP A 37 -30.38 40.77 -20.74
N VAL A 38 -29.60 39.70 -20.57
CA VAL A 38 -28.53 39.64 -19.58
C VAL A 38 -27.18 39.51 -20.28
N CYS A 39 -26.15 40.11 -19.71
CA CYS A 39 -24.76 39.98 -20.15
C CYS A 39 -23.98 39.11 -19.15
N CYS A 40 -23.35 38.06 -19.66
CA CYS A 40 -22.57 37.11 -18.88
C CYS A 40 -21.25 37.75 -18.41
N GLN A 41 -20.94 37.63 -17.13
CA GLN A 41 -19.66 38.06 -16.56
C GLN A 41 -18.73 36.88 -16.22
N ALA A 42 -19.31 35.69 -15.99
CA ALA A 42 -18.57 34.46 -15.79
C ALA A 42 -19.48 33.26 -16.09
N CYS A 43 -18.92 32.25 -16.75
CA CYS A 43 -19.54 30.94 -16.92
C CYS A 43 -19.27 30.05 -15.69
N HIS A 44 -20.12 29.04 -15.46
CA HIS A 44 -19.78 27.98 -14.51
C HIS A 44 -18.48 27.25 -14.94
N PRO A 45 -17.70 26.69 -14.00
CA PRO A 45 -16.45 25.99 -14.31
C PRO A 45 -16.68 24.87 -15.32
N GLY A 46 -15.85 24.83 -16.37
CA GLY A 46 -15.94 23.84 -17.44
C GLY A 46 -16.87 24.25 -18.60
N ASN A 47 -17.53 25.41 -18.50
CA ASN A 47 -18.29 25.99 -19.59
C ASN A 47 -17.51 27.14 -20.24
N ARG A 48 -17.49 27.18 -21.57
CA ARG A 48 -17.03 28.34 -22.35
C ARG A 48 -18.18 29.31 -22.63
N LEU A 49 -17.86 30.59 -22.72
CA LEU A 49 -18.74 31.63 -23.22
C LEU A 49 -18.91 31.49 -24.74
N VAL A 50 -20.15 31.53 -25.20
CA VAL A 50 -20.54 31.45 -26.62
C VAL A 50 -21.02 32.81 -27.12
N LYS A 51 -21.68 33.60 -26.27
CA LYS A 51 -22.17 34.94 -26.58
C LYS A 51 -22.18 35.79 -25.32
N ASP A 52 -21.71 37.04 -25.41
CA ASP A 52 -21.59 37.93 -24.24
C ASP A 52 -22.94 38.28 -23.63
N CYS A 53 -23.97 38.56 -24.43
CA CYS A 53 -25.30 38.94 -23.95
C CYS A 53 -26.45 38.26 -24.72
N GLY A 54 -27.59 38.05 -24.03
CA GLY A 54 -28.81 37.50 -24.62
C GLY A 54 -29.91 37.28 -23.57
N PRO A 55 -31.10 36.81 -23.97
CA PRO A 55 -32.28 36.78 -23.10
C PRO A 55 -32.25 35.69 -22.02
N ARG A 56 -31.36 34.68 -22.13
CA ARG A 56 -31.31 33.53 -21.22
C ARG A 56 -29.87 33.22 -20.79
N PRO A 57 -29.47 33.45 -19.52
CA PRO A 57 -28.10 33.24 -19.06
C PRO A 57 -27.63 31.77 -19.15
N LYS A 58 -28.57 30.81 -19.21
CA LYS A 58 -28.27 29.39 -19.40
C LYS A 58 -27.67 29.07 -20.79
N GLU A 59 -27.93 29.89 -21.80
CA GLU A 59 -27.50 29.63 -23.19
C GLU A 59 -26.26 30.42 -23.60
N LEU A 60 -25.85 31.41 -22.80
CA LEU A 60 -24.68 32.23 -23.08
C LEU A 60 -23.36 31.46 -22.90
N CYS A 61 -23.37 30.39 -22.10
CA CYS A 61 -22.23 29.49 -21.93
C CYS A 61 -22.62 28.02 -22.22
N THR A 62 -21.68 27.24 -22.74
CA THR A 62 -21.85 25.81 -23.02
C THR A 62 -20.70 24.99 -22.43
N PRO A 63 -20.95 23.78 -21.89
CA PRO A 63 -19.89 22.91 -21.40
C PRO A 63 -18.93 22.51 -22.51
N CYS A 64 -17.65 22.34 -22.18
CA CYS A 64 -16.72 21.68 -23.07
C CYS A 64 -17.07 20.20 -23.25
N GLU A 65 -16.80 19.68 -24.45
CA GLU A 65 -16.99 18.26 -24.76
C GLU A 65 -16.02 17.37 -23.97
N ARG A 66 -16.35 16.08 -23.83
CA ARG A 66 -15.44 15.11 -23.18
C ARG A 66 -14.13 15.03 -23.96
N GLY A 67 -13.02 15.27 -23.26
CA GLY A 67 -11.69 15.39 -23.88
C GLY A 67 -11.30 16.82 -24.27
N ALA A 68 -12.01 17.84 -23.76
CA ALA A 68 -11.61 19.23 -23.83
C ALA A 68 -11.84 19.97 -22.49
N PHE A 69 -11.04 21.01 -22.24
CA PHE A 69 -11.08 21.86 -21.05
C PHE A 69 -11.16 23.35 -21.41
N VAL A 70 -11.64 24.20 -20.50
CA VAL A 70 -11.67 25.66 -20.68
C VAL A 70 -10.28 26.25 -20.41
N GLU A 71 -9.48 26.48 -21.46
CA GLU A 71 -8.19 27.17 -21.34
C GLU A 71 -8.37 28.70 -21.25
N LYS A 72 -9.35 29.24 -21.98
CA LYS A 72 -9.70 30.66 -22.02
C LYS A 72 -11.22 30.79 -21.93
N PRO A 73 -11.77 31.90 -21.38
CA PRO A 73 -13.20 32.01 -21.09
C PRO A 73 -14.15 31.65 -22.25
N ASN A 74 -13.73 31.86 -23.50
CA ASN A 74 -14.55 31.67 -24.70
C ASN A 74 -14.13 30.42 -25.52
N MET A 75 -13.18 29.61 -25.04
CA MET A 75 -12.50 28.57 -25.82
C MET A 75 -12.32 27.27 -25.04
N CYS A 76 -12.77 26.16 -25.64
CA CYS A 76 -12.41 24.82 -25.20
C CYS A 76 -11.17 24.35 -25.97
N THR A 77 -10.18 23.84 -25.26
CA THR A 77 -8.94 23.28 -25.82
C THR A 77 -8.94 21.76 -25.60
N THR A 78 -8.57 20.98 -26.62
CA THR A 78 -8.46 19.52 -26.49
C THR A 78 -7.41 19.15 -25.44
N CYS A 79 -7.72 18.18 -24.59
CA CYS A 79 -6.81 17.71 -23.56
C CYS A 79 -5.48 17.19 -24.15
N THR A 80 -4.37 17.55 -23.51
CA THR A 80 -3.04 17.03 -23.78
C THR A 80 -3.02 15.51 -23.64
N ARG A 81 -2.31 14.83 -24.54
CA ARG A 81 -2.07 13.39 -24.45
C ARG A 81 -0.63 13.14 -24.02
N CYS A 82 -0.43 12.40 -22.95
CA CYS A 82 0.90 11.95 -22.53
C CYS A 82 1.40 10.86 -23.50
N LEU A 83 2.56 11.07 -24.12
CA LEU A 83 3.13 10.20 -25.15
C LEU A 83 4.55 9.76 -24.81
N GLY A 84 4.99 8.63 -25.36
CA GLY A 84 6.38 8.17 -25.27
C GLY A 84 6.83 7.84 -23.84
N ALA A 85 7.68 8.70 -23.27
CA ALA A 85 8.21 8.57 -21.91
C ALA A 85 7.29 9.18 -20.82
N LEU A 86 6.27 9.94 -21.24
CA LEU A 86 5.31 10.56 -20.34
C LEU A 86 4.17 9.58 -19.99
N VAL A 87 3.60 9.75 -18.80
CA VAL A 87 2.43 9.04 -18.27
C VAL A 87 1.41 10.04 -17.73
N GLU A 88 0.13 9.68 -17.76
CA GLU A 88 -0.95 10.47 -17.15
C GLU A 88 -0.84 10.38 -15.61
N VAL A 89 -0.70 11.53 -14.96
CA VAL A 89 -0.66 11.66 -13.49
C VAL A 89 -1.99 12.19 -12.97
N GLU A 90 -2.58 13.17 -13.66
CA GLU A 90 -3.95 13.61 -13.42
C GLU A 90 -4.74 13.60 -14.72
N LYS A 91 -5.96 13.05 -14.64
CA LYS A 91 -6.92 13.03 -15.74
C LYS A 91 -7.37 14.43 -16.11
N CYS A 92 -7.54 14.67 -17.41
CA CYS A 92 -8.21 15.87 -17.88
C CYS A 92 -9.65 15.96 -17.34
N THR A 93 -10.08 17.18 -17.07
CA THR A 93 -11.46 17.54 -16.71
C THR A 93 -11.94 18.66 -17.64
N THR A 94 -13.19 19.10 -17.54
CA THR A 94 -13.65 20.27 -18.31
C THR A 94 -13.01 21.59 -17.82
N THR A 95 -12.40 21.62 -16.63
CA THR A 95 -11.73 22.81 -16.06
C THR A 95 -10.21 22.76 -16.12
N THR A 96 -9.61 21.58 -16.24
CA THR A 96 -8.16 21.38 -16.17
C THR A 96 -7.66 20.43 -17.25
N ASP A 97 -6.55 20.79 -17.89
CA ASP A 97 -5.85 19.89 -18.82
C ASP A 97 -5.35 18.61 -18.12
N THR A 98 -5.03 17.58 -18.90
CA THR A 98 -4.28 16.41 -18.44
C THR A 98 -2.94 16.86 -17.86
N LYS A 99 -2.59 16.39 -16.66
CA LYS A 99 -1.20 16.54 -16.16
C LYS A 99 -0.41 15.29 -16.50
N CYS A 100 0.66 15.48 -17.27
CA CYS A 100 1.63 14.43 -17.55
C CYS A 100 2.78 14.48 -16.55
N GLY A 101 3.35 13.32 -16.26
CA GLY A 101 4.61 13.14 -15.54
C GLY A 101 5.50 12.13 -16.26
N CYS A 102 6.72 11.94 -15.78
CA CYS A 102 7.65 10.98 -16.37
C CYS A 102 7.50 9.57 -15.79
N LYS A 103 7.81 8.55 -16.60
CA LYS A 103 7.97 7.17 -16.13
C LYS A 103 9.05 7.06 -15.04
N GLU A 104 8.97 6.00 -14.26
CA GLU A 104 9.98 5.67 -13.24
C GLU A 104 11.39 5.59 -13.87
N GLY A 105 12.39 6.07 -13.13
CA GLY A 105 13.76 6.28 -13.61
C GLY A 105 14.03 7.62 -14.31
N LEU A 106 12.99 8.38 -14.68
CA LEU A 106 13.10 9.66 -15.39
C LEU A 106 12.62 10.85 -14.54
N THR A 107 13.00 12.06 -14.93
CA THR A 107 12.54 13.33 -14.35
C THR A 107 12.06 14.30 -15.44
N CYS A 108 11.19 15.25 -15.07
CA CYS A 108 10.72 16.29 -15.97
C CYS A 108 11.87 17.21 -16.38
N GLY A 109 11.95 17.55 -17.67
CA GLY A 109 12.93 18.49 -18.21
C GLY A 109 12.54 19.97 -18.13
N ASP A 110 11.29 20.27 -17.77
CA ASP A 110 10.73 21.61 -17.58
C ASP A 110 9.57 21.58 -16.56
N ASP A 111 9.11 22.76 -16.12
CA ASP A 111 8.05 22.90 -15.12
C ASP A 111 6.69 22.32 -15.56
N ARG A 112 6.47 22.18 -16.88
CA ARG A 112 5.26 21.59 -17.47
C ARG A 112 5.38 20.10 -17.76
N CYS A 113 6.53 19.49 -17.48
CA CYS A 113 6.87 18.11 -17.80
C CYS A 113 6.57 17.71 -19.26
N SER A 114 6.91 18.58 -20.22
CA SER A 114 6.68 18.38 -21.65
C SER A 114 7.62 17.34 -22.27
N PHE A 115 8.78 17.10 -21.65
CA PHE A 115 9.70 16.01 -21.98
C PHE A 115 10.38 15.45 -20.72
N CYS A 116 10.93 14.25 -20.86
CA CYS A 116 11.57 13.51 -19.78
C CYS A 116 13.06 13.33 -20.06
N VAL A 117 13.88 13.43 -19.02
CA VAL A 117 15.32 13.16 -19.03
C VAL A 117 15.64 12.12 -17.96
N ASP A 118 16.78 11.44 -18.08
CA ASP A 118 17.21 10.46 -17.07
C ASP A 118 17.40 11.10 -15.69
N LYS A 119 17.11 10.35 -14.61
CA LYS A 119 17.52 10.76 -13.26
C LYS A 119 19.02 10.57 -13.10
N CYS A 120 19.72 11.66 -12.84
CA CYS A 120 21.18 11.70 -12.79
C CYS A 120 21.61 11.95 -11.34
N ASP A 121 21.76 10.88 -10.57
CA ASP A 121 21.98 10.96 -9.12
C ASP A 121 23.35 11.59 -8.76
N LYS A 122 24.34 11.51 -9.66
CA LYS A 122 25.63 12.19 -9.59
C LYS A 122 26.13 12.53 -11.00
N GLY A 123 26.80 13.67 -11.13
CA GLY A 123 27.39 14.12 -12.39
C GLY A 123 26.40 14.75 -13.37
N SER A 124 26.84 14.90 -14.63
CA SER A 124 25.97 15.29 -15.74
C SER A 124 25.30 14.05 -16.34
N CYS A 125 24.08 14.20 -16.84
CA CYS A 125 23.36 13.12 -17.54
C CYS A 125 24.06 12.61 -18.81
N ARG A 126 25.05 13.35 -19.30
CA ARG A 126 26.03 12.85 -20.26
C ARG A 126 27.36 12.62 -19.52
N PRO A 127 28.03 11.47 -19.70
CA PRO A 127 29.34 11.24 -19.11
C PRO A 127 30.30 12.39 -19.44
N CYS A 128 31.02 12.86 -18.43
CA CYS A 128 32.07 13.86 -18.62
C CYS A 128 33.17 13.32 -19.55
N PRO A 129 33.71 14.14 -20.48
CA PRO A 129 34.78 13.72 -21.37
C PRO A 129 36.08 13.43 -20.58
N ASP A 130 36.93 12.57 -21.14
CA ASP A 130 38.20 12.17 -20.53
C ASP A 130 39.03 13.40 -20.11
N GLY A 131 39.65 13.33 -18.92
CA GLY A 131 40.31 14.48 -18.29
C GLY A 131 39.39 15.33 -17.42
N THR A 132 38.08 15.05 -17.37
CA THR A 132 37.11 15.79 -16.55
C THR A 132 36.17 14.88 -15.77
N PHE A 133 35.64 15.38 -14.65
CA PHE A 133 34.67 14.71 -13.79
C PHE A 133 33.56 15.65 -13.34
N ASN A 134 32.46 15.09 -12.87
CA ASN A 134 31.50 15.80 -12.04
C ASN A 134 30.88 14.83 -11.01
N ASP A 135 31.02 15.17 -9.73
CA ASP A 135 30.47 14.42 -8.59
C ASP A 135 29.10 14.94 -8.12
N GLN A 136 28.65 16.09 -8.64
CA GLN A 136 27.47 16.83 -8.19
C GLN A 136 26.37 16.89 -9.26
N VAL A 137 25.10 16.87 -8.85
CA VAL A 137 23.96 16.98 -9.78
C VAL A 137 23.85 18.41 -10.34
N HIS A 138 23.47 18.56 -11.62
CA HIS A 138 23.31 19.84 -12.33
C HIS A 138 24.55 20.74 -12.42
N GLN A 139 25.75 20.23 -12.10
CA GLN A 139 27.01 20.96 -12.27
C GLN A 139 27.67 20.68 -13.63
N MET A 140 28.58 21.56 -14.04
CA MET A 140 29.44 21.36 -15.21
C MET A 140 30.62 20.43 -14.88
N CYS A 141 31.09 19.67 -15.88
CA CYS A 141 32.31 18.88 -15.77
C CYS A 141 33.53 19.78 -15.51
N LYS A 142 34.32 19.42 -14.50
CA LYS A 142 35.55 20.10 -14.07
C LYS A 142 36.77 19.24 -14.42
N PRO A 143 37.93 19.82 -14.75
CA PRO A 143 39.13 19.03 -15.01
C PRO A 143 39.55 18.23 -13.77
N TRP A 144 40.14 17.04 -13.98
CA TRP A 144 40.78 16.29 -12.90
C TRP A 144 41.94 17.11 -12.29
N SER A 145 42.14 16.98 -10.98
CA SER A 145 43.27 17.58 -10.28
C SER A 145 44.59 16.97 -10.76
N THR A 146 45.56 17.83 -11.04
CA THR A 146 46.88 17.39 -11.56
C THR A 146 47.84 16.90 -10.47
N LYS A 147 47.49 17.09 -9.19
CA LYS A 147 48.32 16.82 -8.01
C LYS A 147 47.44 16.50 -6.81
N CYS A 148 47.96 15.71 -5.88
CA CYS A 148 47.29 15.46 -4.60
C CYS A 148 47.33 16.71 -3.69
N PRO A 149 46.32 16.90 -2.81
CA PRO A 149 46.30 18.02 -1.86
C PRO A 149 47.48 17.99 -0.89
N ASN A 150 47.88 16.80 -0.45
CA ASN A 150 48.98 16.61 0.51
C ASN A 150 50.32 16.36 -0.22
N PRO A 151 51.41 17.07 0.13
CA PRO A 151 52.72 16.90 -0.53
C PRO A 151 53.37 15.51 -0.38
N ALA A 152 52.93 14.73 0.62
CA ALA A 152 53.41 13.35 0.87
C ALA A 152 52.60 12.28 0.10
N GLU A 153 51.53 12.67 -0.57
CA GLU A 153 50.69 11.79 -1.37
C GLU A 153 51.06 11.87 -2.86
N HIS A 154 50.82 10.77 -3.55
CA HIS A 154 50.97 10.65 -4.99
C HIS A 154 49.68 10.07 -5.58
N ILE A 155 49.45 10.33 -6.87
CA ILE A 155 48.30 9.82 -7.60
C ILE A 155 48.47 8.30 -7.73
N VAL A 156 47.58 7.55 -7.10
CA VAL A 156 47.55 6.07 -7.17
C VAL A 156 46.59 5.55 -8.24
N ALA A 157 45.59 6.35 -8.63
CA ALA A 157 44.74 6.09 -9.78
C ALA A 157 44.28 7.41 -10.42
N GLY A 158 44.12 7.41 -11.75
CA GLY A 158 43.52 8.52 -12.48
C GLY A 158 42.04 8.72 -12.12
N GLY A 159 41.51 9.91 -12.40
CA GLY A 159 40.08 10.19 -12.27
C GLY A 159 39.24 9.44 -13.30
N ASN A 160 37.92 9.60 -13.20
CA ASN A 160 36.93 9.12 -14.18
C ASN A 160 35.84 10.20 -14.36
N ALA A 161 34.77 9.90 -15.09
CA ALA A 161 33.70 10.87 -15.36
C ALA A 161 32.92 11.37 -14.11
N LEU A 162 33.02 10.67 -12.97
CA LEU A 162 32.26 10.91 -11.74
C LEU A 162 33.13 11.31 -10.54
N THR A 163 34.42 10.91 -10.53
CA THR A 163 35.34 11.19 -9.42
C THR A 163 36.69 11.70 -9.91
N ASP A 164 37.32 12.55 -9.11
CA ASP A 164 38.68 13.04 -9.35
C ASP A 164 39.75 11.93 -9.18
N ILE A 165 41.02 12.28 -9.37
CA ILE A 165 42.19 11.46 -9.06
C ILE A 165 42.13 10.87 -7.64
N THR A 166 42.59 9.63 -7.49
CA THR A 166 42.74 8.99 -6.18
C THR A 166 44.17 9.19 -5.68
N CYS A 167 44.30 9.66 -4.44
CA CYS A 167 45.58 9.94 -3.79
C CYS A 167 45.90 8.91 -2.71
N GLY A 168 47.19 8.63 -2.53
CA GLY A 168 47.67 7.73 -1.49
C GLY A 168 49.13 7.99 -1.12
N VAL A 169 49.54 7.53 0.06
CA VAL A 169 50.93 7.60 0.51
C VAL A 169 51.66 6.33 0.09
N SER A 170 52.83 6.45 -0.53
CA SER A 170 53.67 5.28 -0.87
C SER A 170 54.38 4.77 0.39
N LEU A 171 53.63 4.11 1.27
CA LEU A 171 54.19 3.32 2.35
C LEU A 171 54.94 2.13 1.73
N ARG A 172 56.24 2.32 1.45
CA ARG A 172 57.16 1.20 1.19
C ARG A 172 56.99 0.21 2.35
N PRO A 173 56.60 -1.06 2.11
CA PRO A 173 56.37 -2.01 3.18
C PRO A 173 57.68 -2.28 3.91
N ALA A 174 57.82 -1.68 5.10
CA ALA A 174 58.99 -1.84 5.94
C ALA A 174 58.99 -3.24 6.56
N LYS A 175 59.69 -4.18 5.88
CA LYS A 175 59.99 -5.56 6.31
C LYS A 175 58.77 -6.44 6.63
N SER A 176 58.62 -7.50 5.82
CA SER A 176 58.10 -8.85 6.14
C SER A 176 56.98 -9.01 7.18
N PRO A 177 55.87 -9.71 6.87
CA PRO A 177 54.97 -10.18 7.91
C PRO A 177 55.78 -11.03 8.91
N LYS A 178 55.69 -10.69 10.20
CA LYS A 178 56.16 -11.57 11.27
C LYS A 178 55.10 -12.66 11.40
N ARG A 179 55.50 -13.92 11.20
CA ARG A 179 54.61 -15.09 11.32
C ARG A 179 53.86 -15.03 12.68
N PRO A 180 52.52 -15.14 12.72
CA PRO A 180 51.79 -15.22 13.98
C PRO A 180 52.15 -16.52 14.72
N ASP A 181 52.18 -16.43 16.04
CA ASP A 181 52.54 -17.52 16.96
C ASP A 181 51.42 -18.59 16.99
N PRO A 182 51.71 -19.89 16.83
CA PRO A 182 50.68 -20.91 16.57
C PRO A 182 49.89 -21.34 17.83
N THR A 183 49.77 -20.47 18.83
CA THR A 183 49.26 -20.79 20.16
C THR A 183 47.93 -20.09 20.52
N GLU A 184 47.43 -19.19 19.67
CA GLU A 184 46.21 -18.40 19.90
C GLU A 184 44.99 -18.85 19.04
N GLU A 185 45.10 -19.96 18.30
CA GLU A 185 44.06 -20.42 17.35
C GLU A 185 43.16 -21.57 17.90
N ALA A 186 43.40 -22.06 19.13
CA ALA A 186 42.70 -23.24 19.67
C ALA A 186 41.36 -22.94 20.36
N TRP A 187 41.20 -21.75 20.94
CA TRP A 187 40.02 -21.37 21.72
C TRP A 187 38.69 -21.32 20.92
N PRO A 188 38.65 -20.83 19.65
CA PRO A 188 37.41 -20.78 18.88
C PRO A 188 36.82 -22.16 18.61
N PHE A 189 37.67 -23.15 18.30
CA PHE A 189 37.23 -24.51 18.01
C PHE A 189 36.72 -25.24 19.25
N VAL A 190 37.35 -25.05 20.41
CA VAL A 190 36.87 -25.64 21.67
C VAL A 190 35.49 -25.05 22.04
N LEU A 191 35.31 -23.74 21.91
CA LEU A 191 34.02 -23.09 22.19
C LEU A 191 32.92 -23.55 21.21
N SER A 192 33.25 -23.72 19.92
CA SER A 192 32.34 -24.25 18.89
C SER A 192 31.93 -25.71 19.17
N MET A 193 32.88 -26.56 19.61
CA MET A 193 32.60 -27.95 19.98
C MET A 193 31.65 -28.03 21.20
N VAL A 194 31.91 -27.25 22.25
CA VAL A 194 31.09 -27.26 23.48
C VAL A 194 29.67 -26.74 23.20
N THR A 195 29.53 -25.63 22.47
CA THR A 195 28.22 -25.06 22.13
C THR A 195 27.37 -26.01 21.26
N SER A 196 28.00 -26.71 20.31
CA SER A 196 27.32 -27.71 19.46
C SER A 196 26.77 -28.90 20.26
N LEU A 197 27.51 -29.39 21.26
CA LEU A 197 27.08 -30.47 22.15
C LEU A 197 25.92 -30.05 23.07
N LEU A 198 25.91 -28.80 23.54
CA LEU A 198 24.81 -28.27 24.35
C LEU A 198 23.53 -28.13 23.52
N LEU A 199 23.60 -27.57 22.31
CA LEU A 199 22.42 -27.40 21.44
C LEU A 199 21.82 -28.73 20.98
N THR A 200 22.65 -29.72 20.66
CA THR A 200 22.18 -31.06 20.28
C THR A 200 21.57 -31.82 21.46
N SER A 201 22.14 -31.72 22.67
CA SER A 201 21.51 -32.32 23.86
C SER A 201 20.15 -31.68 24.18
N PHE A 202 20.02 -30.35 24.11
CA PHE A 202 18.73 -29.67 24.30
C PHE A 202 17.70 -30.08 23.24
N GLY A 203 18.08 -30.10 21.96
CA GLY A 203 17.21 -30.49 20.86
C GLY A 203 16.66 -31.92 21.00
N THR A 204 17.50 -32.88 21.41
CA THR A 204 17.03 -34.27 21.64
C THR A 204 16.04 -34.38 22.80
N VAL A 205 16.24 -33.64 23.89
CA VAL A 205 15.28 -33.58 25.02
C VAL A 205 13.93 -33.01 24.56
N VAL A 206 13.94 -31.93 23.78
CA VAL A 206 12.70 -31.34 23.23
C VAL A 206 11.97 -32.35 22.32
N ILE A 207 12.68 -33.03 21.42
CA ILE A 207 12.08 -34.07 20.55
C ILE A 207 11.48 -35.21 21.38
N ILE A 208 12.18 -35.69 22.42
CA ILE A 208 11.68 -36.75 23.31
C ILE A 208 10.42 -36.29 24.06
N THR A 209 10.36 -35.05 24.56
CA THR A 209 9.14 -34.54 25.22
C THR A 209 7.96 -34.42 24.25
N ILE A 210 8.18 -34.01 22.99
CA ILE A 210 7.14 -33.99 21.94
C ILE A 210 6.64 -35.41 21.64
N ILE A 211 7.53 -36.42 21.58
CA ILE A 211 7.14 -37.84 21.39
C ILE A 211 6.33 -38.36 22.60
N ILE A 212 6.67 -37.96 23.83
CA ILE A 212 5.91 -38.32 25.04
C ILE A 212 4.52 -37.65 25.02
N ILE A 213 4.43 -36.35 24.69
CA ILE A 213 3.17 -35.59 24.62
C ILE A 213 2.26 -36.15 23.53
N SER A 214 2.77 -36.42 22.33
CA SER A 214 2.00 -37.00 21.21
C SER A 214 1.51 -38.42 21.52
N ARG A 215 2.34 -39.27 22.12
CA ARG A 215 1.90 -40.60 22.62
C ARG A 215 0.86 -40.49 23.73
N ARG A 216 0.98 -39.52 24.65
CA ARG A 216 -0.02 -39.26 25.71
C ARG A 216 -1.35 -38.80 25.11
N ARG A 217 -1.33 -37.88 24.13
CA ARG A 217 -2.52 -37.44 23.38
C ARG A 217 -3.16 -38.61 22.64
N SER A 218 -2.38 -39.41 21.91
CA SER A 218 -2.89 -40.59 21.18
C SER A 218 -3.53 -41.61 22.11
N ARG A 219 -2.95 -41.87 23.29
CA ARG A 219 -3.56 -42.73 24.32
C ARG A 219 -4.86 -42.16 24.90
N ILE A 220 -4.96 -40.84 25.08
CA ILE A 220 -6.20 -40.18 25.52
C ILE A 220 -7.29 -40.31 24.44
N MET A 221 -6.96 -40.08 23.17
CA MET A 221 -7.90 -40.23 22.05
C MET A 221 -8.36 -41.69 21.90
N ALA A 222 -7.45 -42.66 22.04
CA ALA A 222 -7.78 -44.09 22.02
C ALA A 222 -8.70 -44.49 23.20
N LYS A 223 -8.47 -43.96 24.41
CA LYS A 223 -9.38 -44.17 25.55
C LYS A 223 -10.79 -43.62 25.30
N LYS A 224 -10.89 -42.38 24.77
CA LYS A 224 -12.19 -41.80 24.39
C LYS A 224 -12.92 -42.63 23.31
N ALA A 225 -12.17 -43.18 22.35
CA ALA A 225 -12.72 -44.04 21.31
C ALA A 225 -13.21 -45.41 21.82
N LEU A 226 -12.68 -45.91 22.94
CA LEU A 226 -13.17 -47.12 23.61
C LEU A 226 -14.45 -46.84 24.40
N GLN A 227 -14.49 -45.76 25.20
CA GLN A 227 -15.69 -45.38 25.96
C GLN A 227 -16.92 -45.17 25.06
N LYS A 228 -16.73 -44.52 23.89
CA LYS A 228 -17.81 -44.35 22.91
C LYS A 228 -18.37 -45.67 22.37
N ARG A 229 -17.55 -46.73 22.31
CA ARG A 229 -17.99 -48.06 21.86
C ARG A 229 -18.80 -48.80 22.93
N GLU A 230 -18.46 -48.60 24.21
CA GLU A 230 -19.24 -49.15 25.33
C GLU A 230 -20.63 -48.49 25.39
N GLU A 231 -20.71 -47.16 25.18
CA GLU A 231 -21.97 -46.42 25.07
C GLU A 231 -22.83 -46.88 23.86
N GLU A 232 -22.23 -47.09 22.69
CA GLU A 232 -22.92 -47.58 21.48
C GLU A 232 -23.39 -49.05 21.55
N GLU A 233 -22.81 -49.88 22.44
CA GLU A 233 -23.25 -51.26 22.67
C GLU A 233 -24.40 -51.35 23.70
N GLU A 234 -24.43 -50.47 24.71
CA GLU A 234 -25.52 -50.44 25.70
C GLU A 234 -26.87 -50.04 25.04
N GLU A 235 -26.86 -49.07 24.13
CA GLU A 235 -28.07 -48.64 23.40
C GLU A 235 -28.65 -49.76 22.50
N LYS A 236 -27.80 -50.63 21.95
CA LYS A 236 -28.22 -51.76 21.10
C LYS A 236 -28.83 -52.93 21.85
N GLY A 237 -28.69 -53.00 23.18
CA GLY A 237 -29.19 -54.10 24.00
C GLY A 237 -30.70 -54.13 24.23
N LYS A 238 -31.47 -53.10 23.80
CA LYS A 238 -32.85 -52.86 24.27
C LYS A 238 -33.91 -52.85 23.16
N ALA A 239 -34.09 -54.01 22.51
CA ALA A 239 -35.14 -54.29 21.51
C ALA A 239 -35.43 -55.81 21.41
N ILE A 240 -36.59 -56.34 20.98
CA ILE A 240 -37.96 -55.83 20.72
C ILE A 240 -38.88 -57.09 20.76
N PRO A 241 -40.10 -57.04 21.34
CA PRO A 241 -41.27 -57.31 20.49
C PRO A 241 -42.54 -56.47 20.82
N ARG A 242 -43.28 -56.13 19.77
CA ARG A 242 -44.57 -55.42 19.82
C ARG A 242 -45.74 -56.41 19.93
N THR A 243 -46.82 -56.00 20.59
CA THR A 243 -48.18 -56.52 20.33
C THR A 243 -49.07 -55.38 19.87
N LEU A 244 -49.77 -55.60 18.76
CA LEU A 244 -50.83 -54.72 18.25
C LEU A 244 -52.11 -54.91 19.07
N ILE A 245 -52.91 -53.85 19.23
CA ILE A 245 -54.37 -53.85 18.98
C ILE A 245 -54.89 -52.41 18.89
N ILE A 246 -55.90 -52.27 18.05
CA ILE A 246 -56.62 -51.08 17.57
C ILE A 246 -57.38 -50.36 18.70
N ASP A 247 -57.44 -49.02 18.66
CA ASP A 247 -58.72 -48.30 18.73
C ASP A 247 -58.67 -46.85 18.19
N SER A 248 -59.85 -46.28 17.96
CA SER A 248 -60.11 -44.99 17.26
C SER A 248 -60.99 -44.03 18.13
N PRO A 249 -61.59 -42.95 17.60
CA PRO A 249 -61.02 -41.64 17.24
C PRO A 249 -61.64 -40.45 18.04
N THR A 250 -61.34 -39.19 17.66
CA THR A 250 -61.89 -37.91 18.21
C THR A 250 -61.31 -37.54 19.60
N ASP A 251 -61.11 -36.29 20.04
CA ASP A 251 -61.64 -34.96 19.63
C ASP A 251 -60.59 -33.82 19.89
N ASP A 252 -60.87 -32.59 19.44
CA ASP A 252 -60.09 -31.33 19.61
C ASP A 252 -60.14 -30.79 21.10
N PRO A 253 -59.50 -29.66 21.52
CA PRO A 253 -58.48 -28.82 20.88
C PRO A 253 -57.29 -28.34 21.77
N ARG A 254 -56.36 -27.60 21.13
CA ARG A 254 -55.41 -26.59 21.66
C ARG A 254 -55.33 -26.33 23.19
N THR A 255 -54.12 -26.36 23.74
CA THR A 255 -53.58 -25.19 24.49
C THR A 255 -52.05 -25.17 24.58
N LEU A 256 -51.49 -23.97 24.76
CA LEU A 256 -50.06 -23.66 24.81
C LEU A 256 -49.45 -23.97 26.18
N ILE A 257 -48.12 -24.17 26.23
CA ILE A 257 -47.19 -23.46 27.13
C ILE A 257 -45.76 -23.63 26.61
N ALA A 258 -44.98 -22.54 26.67
CA ALA A 258 -43.60 -22.48 26.17
C ALA A 258 -42.58 -22.80 27.26
N ILE A 259 -41.39 -23.27 26.86
CA ILE A 259 -40.14 -23.00 27.57
C ILE A 259 -39.10 -22.54 26.55
N GLU A 260 -38.48 -21.41 26.89
CA GLU A 260 -37.54 -20.59 26.11
C GLU A 260 -36.10 -21.11 26.20
N CYS A 261 -35.22 -20.47 25.42
CA CYS A 261 -33.75 -20.40 25.57
C CYS A 261 -32.91 -21.56 25.01
N SER A 262 -31.70 -21.32 24.48
CA SER A 262 -31.12 -20.13 23.83
C SER A 262 -29.78 -20.61 23.25
N PHE A 263 -29.54 -20.50 21.95
CA PHE A 263 -28.29 -20.96 21.34
C PHE A 263 -27.39 -19.76 21.01
N HIS A 264 -26.38 -19.52 21.85
CA HIS A 264 -25.27 -18.65 21.51
C HIS A 264 -24.27 -19.43 20.64
N GLU A 265 -24.03 -18.96 19.43
CA GLU A 265 -22.98 -19.48 18.56
C GLU A 265 -21.67 -18.69 18.83
N ALA A 266 -20.53 -19.39 18.86
CA ALA A 266 -19.26 -18.80 19.23
C ALA A 266 -18.56 -18.16 18.02
N GLU A 267 -18.18 -16.88 18.14
CA GLU A 267 -17.34 -16.22 17.15
C GLU A 267 -15.90 -16.78 17.14
N GLN A 268 -15.24 -16.63 16.00
CA GLN A 268 -13.94 -17.20 15.72
C GLN A 268 -12.84 -16.17 15.99
N GLU A 269 -12.04 -16.41 17.04
CA GLU A 269 -10.94 -15.54 17.49
C GLU A 269 -10.01 -15.08 16.35
N GLN A 270 -9.98 -13.76 16.10
CA GLN A 270 -9.00 -13.13 15.22
C GLN A 270 -7.87 -12.53 16.09
N GLY A 271 -6.63 -12.96 15.83
CA GLY A 271 -5.49 -12.73 16.71
C GLY A 271 -5.18 -11.26 16.97
N SER A 272 -5.14 -10.90 18.26
CA SER A 272 -4.67 -9.60 18.75
C SER A 272 -3.15 -9.48 18.70
N SER A 273 -2.66 -8.28 18.37
CA SER A 273 -1.32 -7.82 18.74
C SER A 273 -1.33 -6.29 18.79
N SER A 274 -1.59 -5.75 19.97
CA SER A 274 -1.38 -4.34 20.30
C SER A 274 -0.77 -4.24 21.69
N GLU A 275 0.50 -3.82 21.77
CA GLU A 275 1.05 -3.29 23.03
C GLU A 275 0.80 -1.79 23.11
N SER A 276 0.32 -1.39 24.28
CA SER A 276 0.05 -0.02 24.71
C SER A 276 1.37 0.71 25.04
N LEU A 277 1.39 2.02 25.30
CA LEU A 277 1.07 2.59 26.60
C LEU A 277 0.62 4.07 26.51
N ALA A 278 -0.43 4.37 27.29
CA ALA A 278 -0.63 5.54 28.17
C ALA A 278 -0.08 6.92 27.71
N SER A 279 -0.94 7.91 27.41
CA SER A 279 -1.76 8.69 28.38
C SER A 279 -0.96 9.68 29.20
N ASP A 280 -1.14 10.98 28.92
CA ASP A 280 -1.74 11.85 29.95
C ASP A 280 -2.48 13.05 29.36
N ASP A 281 -3.35 13.64 30.19
CA ASP A 281 -4.36 14.65 29.85
C ASP A 281 -3.88 16.10 29.99
N SER A 282 -4.59 17.04 29.36
CA SER A 282 -4.91 18.42 29.82
C SER A 282 -4.92 19.46 28.70
N ALA A 283 -5.88 20.38 28.82
CA ALA A 283 -6.11 21.49 27.90
C ALA A 283 -5.14 22.66 28.12
N GLU A 284 -5.02 23.52 27.10
CA GLU A 284 -5.43 24.93 27.26
C GLU A 284 -5.75 25.52 25.86
N ARG A 285 -6.82 26.31 25.75
CA ARG A 285 -7.01 27.21 24.60
C ARG A 285 -6.13 28.44 24.78
N LEU A 286 -5.56 28.99 23.71
CA LEU A 286 -5.51 30.46 23.57
C LEU A 286 -5.40 30.88 22.10
N ILE A 287 -5.94 32.07 21.82
CA ILE A 287 -6.07 32.69 20.49
C ILE A 287 -5.04 33.82 20.40
N ALA A 288 -4.31 33.88 19.28
CA ALA A 288 -3.78 35.11 18.67
C ALA A 288 -3.47 34.83 17.20
#